data_AF-A0A7V5N7W4-F1
#
_entry.id   AF-A0A7V5N7W4-F1
#
_cell.length_a   1.000
_cell.length_b   1.000
_cell.length_c   1.000
_cell.angle_alpha   90.00
_cell.angle_beta   90.00
_cell.angle_gamma   90.00
#
_symmetry.space_group_name_H-M   'P 1'
#
loop_
_entity.id
_entity.type
_entity.pdbx_description
1 polymer ?
#
loop_
_entity_poly.entity_id
_entity_poly.type
_entity_poly.pdbx_seq_one_letter_code
_entity_poly.pdbx_strand_id
1 'polypeptide(L)'
;MKTRIRFVLLTLCAELCCHYSFGSVRGNDDTTKTLGCANPTTAIVTKVKNSTATIVQEIMPFCAEEYLLATSSSLPRMNQLVVEEILKYPRSGVHNYYWPRKGELVYDGCTTDVFYRGTKVMVGEPKARTYCCGLTLEVFYRVLGNIPSSRAVTEVIPPEKLKTLWFCTSIFAPGPGDAMRAAGVGKAVNPDEAMAGDFVQIWRNNRSGHSVIFVSWAYDQSGRRVGMHYWSTQEATDGIGFAVEAIGSSPAMINLDKTAFYRLLPPEEWK
;
A
#
# COMPACT_ATOMS: atom_id res chain seq x y z
N MET A 1 31.32 -26.32 32.38
CA MET A 1 29.93 -26.00 31.99
C MET A 1 29.83 -24.50 31.73
N LYS A 2 29.75 -24.08 30.46
CA LYS A 2 29.53 -22.68 30.06
C LYS A 2 28.16 -22.61 29.39
N THR A 3 27.19 -22.02 30.09
CA THR A 3 25.81 -21.90 29.62
C THR A 3 25.72 -20.70 28.68
N ARG A 4 25.24 -20.95 27.45
CA ARG A 4 25.02 -19.97 26.39
C ARG A 4 23.82 -19.08 26.73
N ILE A 5 24.02 -17.77 26.69
CA ILE A 5 22.96 -16.76 26.70
C ILE A 5 22.41 -16.68 25.27
N ARG A 6 21.12 -17.02 25.08
CA ARG A 6 20.40 -16.80 23.81
C ARG A 6 19.79 -15.40 23.81
N PHE A 7 20.05 -14.68 22.73
CA PHE A 7 19.45 -13.40 22.37
C PHE A 7 17.92 -13.49 22.34
N VAL A 8 17.24 -12.58 23.04
CA VAL A 8 15.83 -12.24 22.84
C VAL A 8 15.82 -10.84 22.24
N LEU A 9 15.56 -10.75 20.94
CA LEU A 9 15.38 -9.47 20.24
C LEU A 9 14.14 -9.60 19.35
N LEU A 10 12.96 -9.32 19.90
CA LEU A 10 11.70 -9.17 19.16
C LEU A 10 10.64 -8.51 20.06
N THR A 11 10.86 -7.25 20.41
CA THR A 11 9.84 -6.44 21.08
C THR A 11 10.10 -4.97 20.84
N LEU A 12 9.58 -4.43 19.73
CA LEU A 12 9.29 -2.99 19.52
C LEU A 12 8.62 -2.79 18.15
N CYS A 13 7.39 -3.26 17.95
CA CYS A 13 6.54 -2.78 16.84
C CYS A 13 5.04 -3.09 16.98
N ALA A 14 4.55 -3.46 18.17
CA ALA A 14 3.25 -4.12 18.32
C ALA A 14 2.06 -3.22 18.77
N GLU A 15 2.16 -1.89 18.84
CA GLU A 15 1.13 -1.11 19.56
C GLU A 15 0.52 0.14 18.87
N LEU A 16 0.65 0.38 17.56
CA LEU A 16 0.02 1.56 16.94
C LEU A 16 -0.62 1.30 15.56
N CYS A 17 -1.68 0.48 15.53
CA CYS A 17 -2.72 0.55 14.49
C CYS A 17 -4.08 0.30 15.13
N CYS A 18 -4.80 1.36 15.48
CA CYS A 18 -6.15 1.28 16.03
C CYS A 18 -7.21 1.21 14.93
N HIS A 19 -8.20 0.34 15.19
CA HIS A 19 -9.52 0.21 14.58
C HIS A 19 -10.19 1.53 14.15
N TYR A 20 -10.80 1.52 12.96
CA TYR A 20 -11.74 2.51 12.47
C TYR A 20 -12.75 1.90 11.48
N SER A 21 -13.95 1.55 11.97
CA SER A 21 -15.10 1.25 11.11
C SER A 21 -15.64 2.49 10.38
N PHE A 22 -16.10 2.29 9.15
CA PHE A 22 -16.88 3.24 8.34
C PHE A 22 -18.08 2.52 7.73
N GLY A 23 -19.21 3.20 7.65
CA GLY A 23 -20.39 2.76 6.90
C GLY A 23 -20.49 3.52 5.59
N SER A 24 -20.88 2.83 4.52
CA SER A 24 -21.23 3.41 3.21
C SER A 24 -22.70 3.13 2.93
N VAL A 25 -23.46 4.16 2.57
CA VAL A 25 -24.90 4.07 2.21
C VAL A 25 -25.01 3.96 0.70
N ARG A 26 -25.71 2.93 0.19
CA ARG A 26 -25.96 2.69 -1.25
C ARG A 26 -27.36 3.16 -1.64
N GLY A 27 -27.48 3.80 -2.81
CA GLY A 27 -28.73 4.03 -3.56
C GLY A 27 -28.68 3.30 -4.91
N ASN A 28 -29.86 2.96 -5.47
CA ASN A 28 -30.09 2.00 -6.56
C ASN A 28 -30.55 2.69 -7.88
N ASP A 29 -30.24 2.03 -9.03
CA ASP A 29 -30.83 2.11 -10.41
C ASP A 29 -30.75 3.42 -11.23
N ASP A 30 -30.66 3.48 -12.57
CA ASP A 30 -30.55 2.51 -13.69
C ASP A 30 -30.03 3.26 -14.96
N THR A 31 -29.38 2.50 -15.87
CA THR A 31 -29.00 2.67 -17.28
C THR A 31 -28.78 4.06 -17.95
N THR A 32 -27.51 4.37 -18.24
CA THR A 32 -26.99 4.80 -19.56
C THR A 32 -25.46 4.74 -19.56
N LYS A 33 -24.85 3.90 -20.42
CA LYS A 33 -23.39 3.76 -20.55
C LYS A 33 -22.78 5.03 -21.16
N THR A 34 -22.39 5.95 -20.30
CA THR A 34 -21.28 6.87 -20.54
C THR A 34 -20.06 6.32 -19.81
N LEU A 35 -18.87 6.44 -20.41
CA LEU A 35 -17.61 6.32 -19.67
C LEU A 35 -17.57 7.49 -18.68
N GLY A 36 -18.22 7.30 -17.54
CA GLY A 36 -18.39 8.28 -16.50
C GLY A 36 -18.46 7.53 -15.19
N CYS A 37 -17.44 7.72 -14.37
CA CYS A 37 -17.36 7.19 -13.03
C CYS A 37 -18.65 7.48 -12.26
N ALA A 38 -19.39 6.43 -11.90
CA ALA A 38 -20.68 6.57 -11.24
C ALA A 38 -20.58 7.26 -9.88
N ASN A 39 -19.43 7.15 -9.20
CA ASN A 39 -19.20 7.71 -7.86
C ASN A 39 -17.77 8.25 -7.73
N PRO A 40 -17.47 9.47 -8.22
CA PRO A 40 -16.16 10.07 -8.05
C PRO A 40 -15.89 10.39 -6.58
N THR A 41 -14.61 10.32 -6.20
CA THR A 41 -14.16 10.89 -4.94
C THR A 41 -14.08 12.40 -5.10
N THR A 42 -14.87 13.14 -4.31
CA THR A 42 -14.98 14.61 -4.39
C THR A 42 -14.50 15.32 -3.13
N ALA A 43 -14.24 14.57 -2.06
CA ALA A 43 -13.73 15.12 -0.83
C ALA A 43 -12.85 14.11 -0.09
N ILE A 44 -11.95 14.64 0.73
CA ILE A 44 -11.17 13.89 1.72
C ILE A 44 -11.78 14.14 3.10
N VAL A 45 -12.15 13.07 3.80
CA VAL A 45 -12.72 13.14 5.14
C VAL A 45 -11.69 12.65 6.16
N THR A 46 -11.16 13.55 6.96
CA THR A 46 -10.19 13.23 8.01
C THR A 46 -10.86 13.27 9.39
N LYS A 47 -10.90 12.14 10.10
CA LYS A 47 -11.41 12.08 11.49
C LYS A 47 -10.42 12.73 12.45
N VAL A 48 -10.93 13.57 13.36
CA VAL A 48 -10.12 14.14 14.44
C VAL A 48 -10.00 13.10 15.56
N LYS A 49 -8.78 12.83 16.03
CA LYS A 49 -8.53 11.84 17.08
C LYS A 49 -9.29 12.21 18.36
N ASN A 50 -9.95 11.24 19.00
CA ASN A 50 -10.73 11.40 20.23
C ASN A 50 -11.86 12.43 20.13
N SER A 51 -12.38 12.65 18.92
CA SER A 51 -13.50 13.55 18.67
C SER A 51 -14.44 12.93 17.63
N THR A 52 -15.70 13.33 17.67
CA THR A 52 -16.68 13.05 16.61
C THR A 52 -16.51 14.01 15.43
N ALA A 53 -15.68 15.05 15.57
CA ALA A 53 -15.42 16.01 14.52
C ALA A 53 -14.66 15.39 13.33
N THR A 54 -15.01 15.86 12.13
CA THR A 54 -14.33 15.53 10.88
C THR A 54 -13.89 16.81 10.19
N ILE A 55 -12.71 16.76 9.57
CA ILE A 55 -12.24 17.78 8.65
C ILE A 55 -12.57 17.28 7.25
N VAL A 56 -13.40 18.03 6.52
CA VAL A 56 -13.76 17.72 5.14
C VAL A 56 -13.01 18.70 4.24
N GLN A 57 -12.27 18.17 3.28
CA GLN A 57 -11.57 18.95 2.28
C GLN A 57 -12.07 18.57 0.89
N GLU A 58 -12.70 19.51 0.20
CA GLU A 58 -13.13 19.32 -1.18
C GLU A 58 -11.93 19.17 -2.11
N ILE A 59 -12.04 18.25 -3.06
CA ILE A 59 -11.06 17.99 -4.10
C ILE A 59 -11.74 17.97 -5.47
N MET A 60 -10.96 18.15 -6.52
CA MET A 60 -11.44 17.88 -7.86
C MET A 60 -11.95 16.43 -7.95
N PRO A 61 -13.12 16.18 -8.56
CA PRO A 61 -13.66 14.83 -8.71
C PRO A 61 -12.64 13.89 -9.33
N PHE A 62 -12.39 12.75 -8.68
CA PHE A 62 -11.37 11.80 -9.12
C PHE A 62 -11.86 10.35 -9.07
N CYS A 63 -11.51 9.59 -10.10
CA CYS A 63 -11.91 8.19 -10.28
C CYS A 63 -10.69 7.34 -10.53
N ALA A 64 -10.20 6.71 -9.46
CA ALA A 64 -8.92 6.02 -9.47
C ALA A 64 -8.82 4.92 -10.54
N GLU A 65 -9.85 4.07 -10.67
CA GLU A 65 -9.85 2.98 -11.64
C GLU A 65 -9.83 3.50 -13.09
N GLU A 66 -10.71 4.44 -13.43
CA GLU A 66 -10.75 5.04 -14.77
C GLU A 66 -9.46 5.80 -15.10
N TYR A 67 -8.91 6.53 -14.13
CA TYR A 67 -7.63 7.19 -14.26
C TYR A 67 -6.50 6.21 -14.59
N LEU A 68 -6.41 5.09 -13.85
CA LEU A 68 -5.39 4.08 -14.11
C LEU A 68 -5.57 3.41 -15.48
N LEU A 69 -6.82 3.08 -15.85
CA LEU A 69 -7.11 2.50 -17.16
C LEU A 69 -6.74 3.46 -18.31
N ALA A 70 -6.98 4.76 -18.13
CA ALA A 70 -6.69 5.78 -19.14
C ALA A 70 -5.20 6.14 -19.24
N THR A 71 -4.44 6.02 -18.15
CA THR A 71 -3.05 6.51 -18.08
C THR A 71 -1.99 5.39 -18.07
N SER A 72 -2.37 4.15 -17.78
CA SER A 72 -1.41 3.04 -17.61
C SER A 72 -0.46 2.83 -18.80
N SER A 73 -0.92 3.05 -20.02
CA SER A 73 -0.14 2.86 -21.25
C SER A 73 0.98 3.89 -21.45
N SER A 74 0.94 5.03 -20.76
CA SER A 74 2.00 6.06 -20.81
C SER A 74 3.01 5.95 -19.67
N LEU A 75 2.79 5.04 -18.72
CA LEU A 75 3.70 4.82 -17.59
C LEU A 75 4.96 4.07 -18.04
N PRO A 76 6.10 4.25 -17.32
CA PRO A 76 7.23 3.35 -17.45
C PRO A 76 6.80 1.88 -17.27
N ARG A 77 7.43 0.95 -17.98
CA ARG A 77 6.97 -0.45 -18.04
C ARG A 77 6.81 -1.10 -16.66
N MET A 78 7.69 -0.82 -15.70
CA MET A 78 7.59 -1.37 -14.35
C MET A 78 6.36 -0.85 -13.59
N ASN A 79 6.08 0.45 -13.69
CA ASN A 79 4.87 1.06 -13.14
C ASN A 79 3.61 0.50 -13.79
N GLN A 80 3.64 0.31 -15.12
CA GLN A 80 2.56 -0.31 -15.87
C GLN A 80 2.25 -1.73 -15.34
N LEU A 81 3.27 -2.57 -15.12
CA LEU A 81 3.09 -3.91 -14.56
C LEU A 81 2.47 -3.89 -13.15
N VAL A 82 2.85 -2.94 -12.30
CA VAL A 82 2.25 -2.78 -10.97
C VAL A 82 0.78 -2.38 -11.10
N VAL A 83 0.47 -1.41 -11.98
CA VAL A 83 -0.91 -0.97 -12.24
C VAL A 83 -1.77 -2.11 -12.80
N GLU A 84 -1.27 -2.85 -13.78
CA GLU A 84 -1.91 -4.04 -14.32
C GLU A 84 -2.19 -5.07 -13.21
N GLU A 85 -1.26 -5.27 -12.28
CA GLU A 85 -1.41 -6.22 -11.18
C GLU A 85 -2.49 -5.79 -10.18
N ILE A 86 -2.47 -4.54 -9.69
CA ILE A 86 -3.47 -4.08 -8.71
C ILE A 86 -4.90 -4.08 -9.26
N LEU A 87 -5.06 -3.88 -10.57
CA LEU A 87 -6.38 -3.86 -11.21
C LEU A 87 -7.03 -5.26 -11.25
N LYS A 88 -6.26 -6.35 -11.16
CA LYS A 88 -6.76 -7.73 -11.13
C LYS A 88 -7.47 -8.09 -9.82
N TYR A 89 -7.19 -7.37 -8.73
CA TYR A 89 -7.74 -7.70 -7.42
C TYR A 89 -9.20 -7.27 -7.30
N PRO A 90 -10.10 -8.14 -6.78
CA PRO A 90 -11.47 -7.77 -6.54
C PRO A 90 -11.57 -6.71 -5.43
N ARG A 91 -12.41 -5.71 -5.65
CA ARG A 91 -12.66 -4.57 -4.73
C ARG A 91 -14.05 -4.67 -4.09
N SER A 92 -14.56 -5.89 -3.96
CA SER A 92 -15.93 -6.21 -3.50
C SER A 92 -16.03 -6.61 -2.03
N GLY A 93 -14.92 -6.52 -1.28
CA GLY A 93 -14.83 -6.95 0.11
C GLY A 93 -14.58 -8.44 0.34
N VAL A 94 -14.38 -9.21 -0.74
CA VAL A 94 -14.04 -10.65 -0.64
C VAL A 94 -12.74 -10.89 0.14
N HIS A 95 -11.78 -9.97 0.05
CA HIS A 95 -10.54 -9.97 0.83
C HIS A 95 -10.60 -8.87 1.89
N ASN A 96 -11.34 -9.11 2.97
CA ASN A 96 -11.52 -8.10 4.01
C ASN A 96 -10.20 -7.79 4.76
N TYR A 97 -10.18 -6.65 5.46
CA TYR A 97 -9.03 -6.23 6.24
C TYR A 97 -8.99 -6.93 7.60
N TYR A 98 -7.84 -7.49 7.98
CA TYR A 98 -7.64 -8.04 9.31
C TYR A 98 -6.17 -8.04 9.72
N TRP A 99 -5.82 -7.16 10.66
CA TRP A 99 -4.51 -7.16 11.32
C TRP A 99 -4.58 -8.00 12.60
N PRO A 100 -3.88 -9.15 12.68
CA PRO A 100 -3.96 -10.03 13.84
C PRO A 100 -3.30 -9.38 15.06
N ARG A 101 -3.91 -9.55 16.23
CA ARG A 101 -3.29 -9.14 17.50
C ARG A 101 -2.21 -10.15 17.90
N LYS A 102 -1.33 -9.73 18.82
CA LYS A 102 -0.27 -10.59 19.36
C LYS A 102 -0.87 -11.90 19.90
N GLY A 103 -0.47 -13.03 19.31
CA GLY A 103 -0.87 -14.36 19.74
C GLY A 103 -2.10 -14.95 19.04
N GLU A 104 -2.75 -14.24 18.10
CA GLU A 104 -3.94 -14.75 17.39
C GLU A 104 -3.57 -15.70 16.23
N LEU A 105 -3.06 -15.14 15.13
CA LEU A 105 -2.78 -15.84 13.88
C LEU A 105 -1.46 -15.32 13.29
N VAL A 106 -0.63 -16.23 12.78
CA VAL A 106 0.63 -15.89 12.13
C VAL A 106 0.47 -16.11 10.63
N TYR A 107 0.31 -15.02 9.89
CA TYR A 107 0.26 -15.01 8.43
C TYR A 107 0.78 -13.66 7.91
N ASP A 108 1.07 -13.58 6.62
CA ASP A 108 1.83 -12.49 6.03
C ASP A 108 0.98 -11.38 5.40
N GLY A 109 -0.33 -11.35 5.66
CA GLY A 109 -1.21 -10.27 5.20
C GLY A 109 -1.54 -10.33 3.71
N CYS A 110 -1.23 -11.46 3.05
CA CYS A 110 -1.49 -11.73 1.63
C CYS A 110 -2.77 -12.55 1.43
N THR A 111 -3.35 -12.41 0.24
CA THR A 111 -4.61 -13.08 -0.15
C THR A 111 -4.48 -14.60 -0.23
N THR A 112 -3.27 -15.10 -0.49
CA THR A 112 -2.97 -16.52 -0.63
C THR A 112 -1.49 -16.77 -0.35
N ASP A 113 -1.08 -18.04 -0.33
CA ASP A 113 0.35 -18.39 -0.31
C ASP A 113 1.02 -17.86 -1.59
N VAL A 114 2.07 -17.08 -1.41
CA VAL A 114 2.80 -16.47 -2.53
C VAL A 114 4.07 -17.28 -2.79
N PHE A 115 4.21 -17.73 -4.03
CA PHE A 115 5.41 -18.42 -4.49
C PHE A 115 6.15 -17.54 -5.50
N TYR A 116 7.45 -17.37 -5.29
CA TYR A 116 8.34 -16.69 -6.21
C TYR A 116 9.46 -17.66 -6.61
N ARG A 117 9.55 -17.96 -7.91
CA ARG A 117 10.49 -18.95 -8.48
C ARG A 117 10.50 -20.28 -7.72
N GLY A 118 9.32 -20.82 -7.44
CA GLY A 118 9.14 -22.09 -6.72
C GLY A 118 9.36 -22.02 -5.20
N THR A 119 9.85 -20.90 -4.67
CA THR A 119 10.01 -20.71 -3.22
C THR A 119 8.78 -20.05 -2.64
N LYS A 120 8.22 -20.61 -1.56
CA LYS A 120 7.15 -19.94 -0.80
C LYS A 120 7.75 -18.75 -0.06
N VAL A 121 7.36 -17.54 -0.44
CA VAL A 121 7.88 -16.28 0.11
C VAL A 121 6.90 -15.60 1.06
N MET A 122 5.61 -15.93 0.97
CA MET A 122 4.58 -15.45 1.89
C MET A 122 3.54 -16.52 2.21
N VAL A 123 3.02 -16.48 3.43
CA VAL A 123 1.98 -17.39 3.93
C VAL A 123 0.64 -16.65 4.00
N GLY A 124 -0.33 -17.10 3.21
CA GLY A 124 -1.71 -16.65 3.29
C GLY A 124 -2.48 -17.36 4.39
N GLU A 125 -3.74 -16.97 4.59
CA GLU A 125 -4.63 -17.67 5.52
C GLU A 125 -5.95 -18.09 4.86
N PRO A 126 -6.69 -19.07 5.41
CA PRO A 126 -7.83 -19.69 4.73
C PRO A 126 -8.97 -18.72 4.36
N LYS A 127 -9.14 -17.62 5.11
CA LYS A 127 -10.17 -16.60 4.82
C LYS A 127 -9.69 -15.54 3.84
N ALA A 128 -8.44 -15.62 3.36
CA ALA A 128 -7.83 -14.69 2.42
C ALA A 128 -7.95 -13.22 2.83
N ARG A 129 -7.92 -12.95 4.15
CA ARG A 129 -7.94 -11.60 4.69
C ARG A 129 -6.56 -10.97 4.53
N THR A 130 -6.50 -9.65 4.54
CA THR A 130 -5.27 -8.93 4.19
C THR A 130 -4.96 -7.81 5.16
N TYR A 131 -3.71 -7.37 5.14
CA TYR A 131 -3.29 -6.08 5.69
C TYR A 131 -2.25 -5.42 4.79
N CYS A 132 -2.07 -4.11 4.95
CA CYS A 132 -1.49 -3.24 3.93
C CYS A 132 -0.07 -3.60 3.49
N CYS A 133 0.86 -3.84 4.42
CA CYS A 133 2.24 -4.22 4.08
C CYS A 133 2.32 -5.62 3.46
N GLY A 134 1.45 -6.55 3.87
CA GLY A 134 1.34 -7.87 3.26
C GLY A 134 0.85 -7.79 1.81
N LEU A 135 -0.28 -7.13 1.58
CA LEU A 135 -0.86 -7.02 0.24
C LEU A 135 0.08 -6.32 -0.75
N THR A 136 0.74 -5.24 -0.33
CA THR A 136 1.71 -4.54 -1.20
C THR A 136 2.95 -5.40 -1.49
N LEU A 137 3.40 -6.22 -0.55
CA LEU A 137 4.49 -7.16 -0.78
C LEU A 137 4.08 -8.30 -1.74
N GLU A 138 2.83 -8.75 -1.64
CA GLU A 138 2.28 -9.72 -2.58
C GLU A 138 2.28 -9.16 -4.00
N VAL A 139 1.78 -7.94 -4.20
CA VAL A 139 1.81 -7.26 -5.52
C VAL A 139 3.24 -7.20 -6.05
N PHE A 140 4.21 -6.82 -5.22
CA PHE A 140 5.61 -6.80 -5.60
C PHE A 140 6.12 -8.17 -6.10
N TYR A 141 5.88 -9.25 -5.36
CA TYR A 141 6.30 -10.58 -5.79
C TYR A 141 5.59 -11.06 -7.06
N ARG A 142 4.29 -10.77 -7.22
CA ARG A 142 3.54 -11.12 -8.43
C ARG A 142 4.08 -10.37 -9.66
N VAL A 143 4.40 -9.09 -9.51
CA VAL A 143 5.06 -8.31 -10.58
C VAL A 143 6.42 -8.89 -10.91
N LEU A 144 7.27 -9.18 -9.92
CA LEU A 144 8.57 -9.81 -10.14
C LEU A 144 8.47 -11.18 -10.83
N GLY A 145 7.41 -11.95 -10.56
CA GLY A 145 7.16 -13.24 -11.21
C GLY A 145 6.88 -13.12 -12.71
N ASN A 146 6.38 -11.96 -13.16
CA ASN A 146 6.07 -11.67 -14.55
C ASN A 146 7.21 -10.96 -15.30
N ILE A 147 8.30 -10.61 -14.62
CA ILE A 147 9.44 -9.93 -15.21
C ILE A 147 10.48 -10.97 -15.65
N PRO A 148 10.86 -11.01 -16.95
CA PRO A 148 11.95 -11.87 -17.41
C PRO A 148 13.27 -11.31 -16.88
N SER A 149 13.79 -11.93 -15.82
CA SER A 149 15.09 -11.61 -15.23
C SER A 149 15.89 -12.89 -15.04
N SER A 150 17.20 -12.84 -15.21
CA SER A 150 18.07 -13.99 -14.92
C SER A 150 18.25 -14.19 -13.41
N ARG A 151 18.26 -13.11 -12.63
CA ARG A 151 18.54 -13.13 -11.18
C ARG A 151 17.26 -13.09 -10.35
N ALA A 152 17.17 -13.94 -9.32
CA ALA A 152 16.06 -13.89 -8.38
C ALA A 152 16.35 -12.87 -7.26
N VAL A 153 15.34 -12.12 -6.83
CA VAL A 153 15.48 -11.26 -5.63
C VAL A 153 15.87 -12.08 -4.39
N THR A 154 15.39 -13.32 -4.30
CA THR A 154 15.67 -14.24 -3.19
C THR A 154 17.11 -14.75 -3.16
N GLU A 155 17.86 -14.61 -4.26
CA GLU A 155 19.31 -14.90 -4.30
C GLU A 155 20.12 -13.76 -3.66
N VAL A 156 19.59 -12.53 -3.65
CA VAL A 156 20.24 -11.34 -3.10
C VAL A 156 19.89 -11.16 -1.62
N ILE A 157 18.61 -11.34 -1.28
CA ILE A 157 18.10 -11.14 0.07
C ILE A 157 17.09 -12.24 0.40
N PRO A 158 17.23 -12.92 1.56
CA PRO A 158 16.27 -13.93 1.96
C PRO A 158 14.83 -13.38 2.12
N PRO A 159 13.79 -14.15 1.78
CA PRO A 159 12.39 -13.70 1.84
C PRO A 159 11.98 -13.12 3.20
N GLU A 160 12.42 -13.73 4.30
CA GLU A 160 12.12 -13.30 5.66
C GLU A 160 12.76 -11.93 5.97
N LYS A 161 13.97 -11.69 5.47
CA LYS A 161 14.65 -10.40 5.66
C LYS A 161 13.99 -9.33 4.81
N LEU A 162 13.65 -9.63 3.55
CA LEU A 162 12.91 -8.71 2.68
C LEU A 162 11.57 -8.33 3.31
N LYS A 163 10.79 -9.32 3.78
CA LYS A 163 9.53 -9.09 4.50
C LYS A 163 9.69 -8.22 5.74
N THR A 164 10.72 -8.49 6.55
CA THR A 164 11.01 -7.68 7.75
C THR A 164 11.28 -6.22 7.41
N LEU A 165 12.00 -5.94 6.32
CA LEU A 165 12.24 -4.57 5.86
C LEU A 165 10.95 -3.94 5.32
N TRP A 166 10.19 -4.69 4.52
CA TRP A 166 8.94 -4.24 3.92
C TRP A 166 7.91 -3.84 4.99
N PHE A 167 7.88 -4.56 6.11
CA PHE A 167 6.95 -4.35 7.22
C PHE A 167 7.38 -3.24 8.19
N CYS A 168 8.43 -2.50 7.84
CA CYS A 168 9.08 -1.46 8.64
C CYS A 168 9.74 -2.00 9.92
N THR A 169 11.04 -1.73 10.06
CA THR A 169 11.82 -2.11 11.25
C THR A 169 11.75 -1.08 12.38
N SER A 170 11.22 0.10 12.09
CA SER A 170 11.05 1.20 13.05
C SER A 170 9.98 2.18 12.56
N ILE A 171 9.51 3.03 13.46
CA ILE A 171 8.63 4.16 13.12
C ILE A 171 9.36 5.08 12.15
N PHE A 172 8.68 5.53 11.10
CA PHE A 172 9.24 6.33 9.99
C PHE A 172 10.23 5.59 9.08
N ALA A 173 10.33 4.27 9.19
CA ALA A 173 11.09 3.50 8.21
C ALA A 173 10.46 3.60 6.80
N PRO A 174 11.25 3.60 5.72
CA PRO A 174 10.76 3.59 4.34
C PRO A 174 9.95 2.35 3.91
N GLY A 175 9.94 1.27 4.70
CA GLY A 175 9.16 0.05 4.42
C GLY A 175 9.56 -0.61 3.09
N PRO A 176 8.67 -0.65 2.07
CA PRO A 176 8.99 -1.15 0.73
C PRO A 176 10.30 -0.60 0.19
N GLY A 177 10.61 0.66 0.48
CA GLY A 177 11.85 1.29 0.01
C GLY A 177 13.13 0.66 0.52
N ASP A 178 13.18 0.31 1.81
CA ASP A 178 14.35 -0.37 2.38
C ASP A 178 14.47 -1.78 1.83
N ALA A 179 13.34 -2.47 1.64
CA ALA A 179 13.30 -3.81 1.09
C ALA A 179 13.76 -3.86 -0.37
N MET A 180 13.24 -2.97 -1.22
CA MET A 180 13.60 -2.88 -2.64
C MET A 180 15.04 -2.40 -2.84
N ARG A 181 15.54 -1.49 -1.99
CA ARG A 181 16.95 -1.08 -2.00
C ARG A 181 17.86 -2.24 -1.62
N ALA A 182 17.53 -2.98 -0.56
CA ALA A 182 18.33 -4.12 -0.11
C ALA A 182 18.33 -5.27 -1.13
N ALA A 183 17.23 -5.43 -1.88
CA ALA A 183 17.13 -6.35 -3.01
C ALA A 183 17.86 -5.87 -4.28
N GLY A 184 18.29 -4.61 -4.33
CA GLY A 184 18.92 -4.01 -5.52
C GLY A 184 17.96 -3.76 -6.68
N VAL A 185 16.64 -3.71 -6.44
CA VAL A 185 15.62 -3.63 -7.52
C VAL A 185 14.80 -2.34 -7.49
N GLY A 186 15.05 -1.42 -6.56
CA GLY A 186 14.28 -0.19 -6.45
C GLY A 186 15.13 1.06 -6.29
N LYS A 187 14.54 2.19 -6.67
CA LYS A 187 15.07 3.53 -6.40
C LYS A 187 14.06 4.37 -5.63
N ALA A 188 14.57 5.28 -4.80
CA ALA A 188 13.77 6.33 -4.19
C ALA A 188 13.26 7.29 -5.28
N VAL A 189 12.07 7.84 -5.05
CA VAL A 189 11.41 8.79 -5.95
C VAL A 189 11.06 10.04 -5.14
N ASN A 190 11.31 11.23 -5.71
CA ASN A 190 10.81 12.46 -5.08
C ASN A 190 9.29 12.50 -5.20
N PRO A 191 8.55 13.01 -4.20
CA PRO A 191 7.08 13.10 -4.29
C PRO A 191 6.57 13.80 -5.57
N ASP A 192 7.28 14.82 -6.05
CA ASP A 192 6.90 15.53 -7.29
C ASP A 192 7.10 14.71 -8.57
N GLU A 193 7.86 13.61 -8.50
CA GLU A 193 8.12 12.67 -9.59
C GLU A 193 7.33 11.36 -9.42
N ALA A 194 6.49 11.27 -8.40
CA ALA A 194 5.69 10.08 -8.11
C ALA A 194 4.73 9.77 -9.26
N MET A 195 4.67 8.50 -9.63
CA MET A 195 3.83 7.99 -10.72
C MET A 195 3.00 6.82 -10.23
N ALA A 196 1.84 6.60 -10.86
CA ALA A 196 0.99 5.47 -10.55
C ALA A 196 1.80 4.16 -10.57
N GLY A 197 1.61 3.30 -9.58
CA GLY A 197 2.38 2.06 -9.42
C GLY A 197 3.66 2.18 -8.60
N ASP A 198 4.05 3.38 -8.14
CA ASP A 198 5.12 3.50 -7.14
C ASP A 198 4.66 2.91 -5.79
N PHE A 199 5.56 2.18 -5.12
CA PHE A 199 5.35 1.65 -3.78
C PHE A 199 5.61 2.76 -2.76
N VAL A 200 4.68 2.92 -1.82
CA VAL A 200 4.74 4.03 -0.86
C VAL A 200 4.53 3.52 0.55
N GLN A 201 5.41 3.94 1.46
CA GLN A 201 5.15 3.86 2.89
C GLN A 201 4.71 5.23 3.39
N ILE A 202 3.41 5.38 3.63
CA ILE A 202 2.83 6.55 4.27
C ILE A 202 3.19 6.53 5.75
N TRP A 203 3.46 7.72 6.29
CA TRP A 203 3.46 7.98 7.72
C TRP A 203 2.57 9.18 8.03
N ARG A 204 1.77 9.08 9.09
CA ARG A 204 0.96 10.18 9.60
C ARG A 204 1.66 10.88 10.75
N ASN A 205 1.25 12.11 11.05
CA ASN A 205 1.84 12.90 12.15
C ASN A 205 1.71 12.21 13.53
N ASN A 206 0.74 11.31 13.70
CA ASN A 206 0.57 10.49 14.91
C ASN A 206 1.47 9.25 14.98
N ARG A 207 2.40 9.06 14.02
CA ARG A 207 3.32 7.92 13.89
C ARG A 207 2.69 6.61 13.42
N SER A 208 1.43 6.59 12.95
CA SER A 208 0.90 5.41 12.27
C SER A 208 1.38 5.34 10.82
N GLY A 209 1.70 4.12 10.38
CA GLY A 209 2.16 3.83 9.02
C GLY A 209 1.07 3.15 8.19
N HIS A 210 1.18 3.25 6.86
CA HIS A 210 0.34 2.49 5.92
C HIS A 210 1.11 2.22 4.63
N SER A 211 1.26 0.97 4.22
CA SER A 211 1.90 0.62 2.95
C SER A 211 0.86 0.63 1.83
N VAL A 212 1.12 1.36 0.76
CA VAL A 212 0.16 1.58 -0.33
C VAL A 212 0.86 1.57 -1.70
N ILE A 213 0.06 1.48 -2.76
CA ILE A 213 0.50 1.75 -4.13
C ILE A 213 -0.04 3.12 -4.55
N PHE A 214 0.84 4.03 -4.97
CA PHE A 214 0.46 5.36 -5.42
C PHE A 214 -0.43 5.28 -6.65
N VAL A 215 -1.48 6.11 -6.70
CA VAL A 215 -2.35 6.28 -7.87
C VAL A 215 -2.17 7.67 -8.46
N SER A 216 -2.45 8.72 -7.68
CA SER A 216 -2.34 10.11 -8.11
C SER A 216 -2.33 11.05 -6.92
N TRP A 217 -1.91 12.29 -7.13
CA TRP A 217 -2.12 13.38 -6.20
C TRP A 217 -3.58 13.85 -6.22
N ALA A 218 -4.14 14.16 -5.06
CA ALA A 218 -5.43 14.81 -4.93
C ALA A 218 -5.23 16.33 -4.87
N TYR A 219 -6.00 17.07 -5.68
CA TYR A 219 -5.90 18.52 -5.80
C TYR A 219 -7.22 19.18 -5.41
N ASP A 220 -7.14 20.31 -4.73
CA ASP A 220 -8.32 21.14 -4.47
C ASP A 220 -8.76 21.93 -5.73
N GLN A 221 -9.88 22.64 -5.63
CA GLN A 221 -10.43 23.44 -6.73
C GLN A 221 -9.50 24.58 -7.20
N SER A 222 -8.50 24.95 -6.38
CA SER A 222 -7.49 25.95 -6.74
C SER A 222 -6.26 25.35 -7.43
N GLY A 223 -6.24 24.02 -7.64
CA GLY A 223 -5.11 23.30 -8.23
C GLY A 223 -3.98 23.02 -7.24
N ARG A 224 -4.18 23.22 -5.93
CA ARG A 224 -3.17 22.92 -4.91
C ARG A 224 -3.23 21.44 -4.53
N ARG A 225 -2.07 20.78 -4.43
CA ARG A 225 -1.96 19.41 -3.92
C ARG A 225 -2.35 19.39 -2.44
N VAL A 226 -3.35 18.57 -2.10
CA VAL A 226 -3.91 18.51 -0.74
C VAL A 226 -4.03 17.10 -0.18
N GLY A 227 -3.85 16.08 -1.02
CA GLY A 227 -3.91 14.70 -0.58
C GLY A 227 -3.32 13.74 -1.60
N MET A 228 -3.52 12.45 -1.35
CA MET A 228 -2.99 11.38 -2.18
C MET A 228 -4.03 10.29 -2.38
N HIS A 229 -4.33 9.97 -3.63
CA HIS A 229 -5.07 8.78 -4.01
C HIS A 229 -4.12 7.59 -4.07
N TYR A 230 -4.54 6.47 -3.50
CA TYR A 230 -3.74 5.25 -3.46
C TYR A 230 -4.61 4.00 -3.50
N TRP A 231 -3.99 2.87 -3.78
CA TRP A 231 -4.57 1.53 -3.67
C TRP A 231 -3.93 0.77 -2.52
N SER A 232 -4.74 0.12 -1.67
CA SER A 232 -4.25 -0.73 -0.57
C SER A 232 -5.40 -1.59 -0.02
N THR A 233 -5.25 -2.07 1.22
CA THR A 233 -6.31 -2.70 2.02
C THR A 233 -6.43 -2.01 3.37
N GLN A 234 -7.66 -1.68 3.76
CA GLN A 234 -7.98 -1.12 5.08
C GLN A 234 -9.46 -1.31 5.41
N GLU A 235 -9.82 -1.07 6.68
CA GLU A 235 -11.22 -1.15 7.14
C GLU A 235 -12.15 -0.21 6.34
N ALA A 236 -11.67 0.99 5.98
CA ALA A 236 -12.47 1.99 5.27
C ALA A 236 -12.82 1.63 3.81
N THR A 237 -12.09 0.68 3.22
CA THR A 237 -12.34 0.17 1.86
C THR A 237 -12.97 -1.22 1.86
N ASP A 238 -13.45 -1.69 3.03
CA ASP A 238 -13.96 -3.04 3.23
C ASP A 238 -12.96 -4.14 2.79
N GLY A 239 -11.66 -3.92 3.01
CA GLY A 239 -10.61 -4.76 2.45
C GLY A 239 -9.87 -4.07 1.32
N ILE A 240 -9.63 -4.74 0.20
CA ILE A 240 -8.85 -4.20 -0.93
C ILE A 240 -9.62 -3.11 -1.69
N GLY A 241 -9.03 -1.94 -1.86
CA GLY A 241 -9.66 -0.85 -2.62
C GLY A 241 -8.81 0.40 -2.81
N PHE A 242 -9.43 1.40 -3.44
CA PHE A 242 -8.88 2.74 -3.59
C PHE A 242 -9.33 3.64 -2.45
N ALA A 243 -8.43 4.50 -1.99
CA ALA A 243 -8.72 5.49 -0.97
C ALA A 243 -7.99 6.81 -1.24
N VAL A 244 -8.34 7.82 -0.46
CA VAL A 244 -7.67 9.13 -0.47
C VAL A 244 -7.40 9.57 0.97
N GLU A 245 -6.25 10.17 1.21
CA GLU A 245 -5.92 10.79 2.49
C GLU A 245 -5.30 12.18 2.31
N ALA A 246 -5.60 13.07 3.26
CA ALA A 246 -5.15 14.45 3.23
C ALA A 246 -3.70 14.53 3.68
N ILE A 247 -2.95 15.42 3.05
CA ILE A 247 -1.62 15.83 3.49
C ILE A 247 -1.77 17.09 4.34
N GLY A 248 -1.08 17.13 5.48
CA GLY A 248 -1.13 18.31 6.34
C GLY A 248 -0.50 18.08 7.71
N SER A 249 -0.73 19.02 8.63
CA SER A 249 -0.15 19.03 9.97
C SER A 249 -0.99 18.30 11.03
N SER A 250 -2.25 17.93 10.72
CA SER A 250 -3.11 17.26 11.69
C SER A 250 -2.61 15.84 12.00
N PRO A 251 -2.84 15.31 13.22
CA PRO A 251 -2.35 13.98 13.62
C PRO A 251 -2.69 12.83 12.66
N ALA A 252 -3.89 12.85 12.07
CA ALA A 252 -4.39 11.81 11.17
C ALA A 252 -4.06 12.06 9.69
N MET A 253 -3.41 13.17 9.36
CA MET A 253 -3.01 13.49 7.98
C MET A 253 -1.63 12.91 7.67
N ILE A 254 -1.39 12.67 6.38
CA ILE A 254 -0.12 12.24 5.83
C ILE A 254 0.94 13.31 6.15
N ASN A 255 2.03 12.87 6.76
CA ASN A 255 3.27 13.62 6.87
C ASN A 255 4.13 13.28 5.65
N LEU A 256 4.17 14.19 4.68
CA LEU A 256 4.87 13.95 3.43
C LEU A 256 6.39 13.83 3.62
N ASP A 257 6.97 14.58 4.57
CA ASP A 257 8.42 14.53 4.88
C ASP A 257 8.86 13.20 5.50
N LYS A 258 7.92 12.43 6.04
CA LYS A 258 8.16 11.08 6.56
C LYS A 258 7.71 9.99 5.61
N THR A 259 7.01 10.33 4.54
CA THR A 259 6.50 9.37 3.56
C THR A 259 7.60 9.04 2.54
N ALA A 260 7.74 7.76 2.21
CA ALA A 260 8.76 7.27 1.31
C ALA A 260 8.14 6.72 0.02
N PHE A 261 8.59 7.18 -1.14
CA PHE A 261 8.16 6.72 -2.46
C PHE A 261 9.28 5.94 -3.14
N TYR A 262 8.98 4.76 -3.67
CA TYR A 262 9.95 3.90 -4.34
C TYR A 262 9.38 3.31 -5.63
N ARG A 263 10.22 3.31 -6.65
CA ARG A 263 9.90 2.75 -7.96
C ARG A 263 10.69 1.47 -8.19
N LEU A 264 10.00 0.45 -8.70
CA LEU A 264 10.62 -0.78 -9.20
C LEU A 264 11.41 -0.46 -10.46
N LEU A 265 12.68 -0.84 -10.46
CA LEU A 265 13.58 -0.69 -11.60
C LEU A 265 13.37 -1.83 -12.60
N PRO A 266 13.59 -1.58 -13.89
CA PRO A 266 13.65 -2.66 -14.86
C PRO A 266 14.89 -3.53 -14.60
N PRO A 267 14.88 -4.83 -14.97
CA PRO A 267 15.96 -5.78 -14.65
C PRO A 267 17.37 -5.34 -15.02
N GLU A 268 17.50 -4.64 -16.14
CA GLU A 268 18.77 -4.09 -16.63
C GLU A 268 19.39 -3.03 -15.71
N GLU A 269 18.61 -2.44 -14.81
CA GLU A 269 19.06 -1.44 -13.82
C GLU A 269 19.24 -2.05 -12.41
N TRP A 270 19.02 -3.36 -12.23
CA TRP A 270 19.19 -4.00 -10.93
C TRP A 270 20.67 -4.06 -10.51
N LYS A 271 20.94 -3.88 -9.21
CA LYS A 271 22.29 -3.87 -8.61
C LYS A 271 22.56 -5.16 -7.85
#